data_AF-A0A5C8QF56-F1
#
_entry.id   AF-A0A5C8QF56-F1
#
_cell.length_a   1.000
_cell.length_b   1.000
_cell.length_c   1.000
_cell.angle_alpha   90.00
_cell.angle_beta   90.00
_cell.angle_gamma   90.00
#
_symmetry.space_group_name_H-M   'P 1'
#
loop_
_entity.id
_entity.type
_entity.pdbx_description
1 polymer ?
#
loop_
_entity_poly.entity_id
_entity_poly.type
_entity_poly.pdbx_seq_one_letter_code
_entity_poly.pdbx_strand_id
1 'polypeptide(L)'
;MVYTLTTDGALGSDGEVRLLRTTVLNSLKGPKPVRQHGTSPTSPTPPTSRVFSALRTPTAPPASPRPPSRRLRAPLLVAIALFSCLAASGGVAAADPGDGGGGGVGGGGGGGGGGGWRTAAGAAQSVRPLGDVVPAPASVRPGGKPYAITGSTRIRVDDDSREARSVGTYLAGLLRPSTGYDLRITDDRPGRGHGDDGIRLRLVSGDRDRALGDEGYRLESDRDGVTLTAREPAGLFHGVQTLRQLLPAAVERDSRQRGPWKVAGGTITDKPRYAYRGAMLDVSRHFFSVDQVKRYIDQLALYKINTLHLHLSDDQGWRIAIDSWPRLAAHGGSTQVGGGPGGYYTKAQYRELVRYATSRHLEVVPEIDMPGHTNAALASYAELNCDGVAPPLYTGTAVGFSSLCASKEITYDFVDDVVRELAELTPGRYLHIGGDEAHSTSHEDYVEFMRRTQAVVGKYGKKVVGWHQLTGADPVKGAVAQYWGYDATGAAERAQVAEATKGGTKLILSPADRVYLDMKYDRNTQLGQSWAGLVEVNRSYDWDPAAYLADAGVAPGAVLGVEAPLWTETLSTSDHIEEMAFPRLPGVAEIGWSPQSARDWDTYKYRLAAQGPRLTALGIDYYRSPVVPWPAE
;
A
#
# COMPACT_ATOMS: atom_id res chain seq x y z
N MET A 1 59.04 21.48 -4.76
CA MET A 1 59.02 21.15 -6.21
C MET A 1 58.75 19.66 -6.36
N VAL A 2 58.24 19.25 -7.53
CA VAL A 2 58.55 18.00 -8.30
C VAL A 2 59.38 16.92 -7.56
N TYR A 3 59.07 15.62 -7.55
CA TYR A 3 57.86 14.79 -7.85
C TYR A 3 58.33 13.30 -7.67
N THR A 4 57.64 12.42 -6.91
CA THR A 4 57.61 10.93 -7.10
C THR A 4 58.96 10.11 -7.05
N LEU A 5 59.07 8.76 -7.03
CA LEU A 5 58.22 7.59 -6.65
C LEU A 5 59.11 6.32 -6.44
N THR A 6 58.74 5.42 -5.51
CA THR A 6 59.05 3.94 -5.49
C THR A 6 60.55 3.51 -5.47
N THR A 7 60.98 2.23 -5.33
CA THR A 7 60.37 0.89 -5.53
C THR A 7 60.82 -0.20 -4.52
N ASP A 8 59.90 -1.12 -4.23
CA ASP A 8 60.02 -2.60 -4.10
C ASP A 8 61.03 -3.32 -3.17
N GLY A 9 60.62 -4.53 -2.74
CA GLY A 9 61.50 -5.61 -2.26
C GLY A 9 61.23 -6.06 -0.81
N ALA A 10 60.96 -7.36 -0.58
CA ALA A 10 60.60 -7.89 0.75
C ALA A 10 61.28 -9.24 1.09
N LEU A 11 61.13 -9.66 2.37
CA LEU A 11 61.68 -10.85 3.05
C LEU A 11 63.15 -10.69 3.50
N GLY A 12 63.54 -10.88 4.78
CA GLY A 12 62.75 -11.20 5.98
C GLY A 12 63.60 -11.29 7.27
N SER A 13 63.10 -12.02 8.29
CA SER A 13 63.70 -12.42 9.59
C SER A 13 63.73 -11.45 10.81
N ASP A 14 63.09 -11.94 11.89
CA ASP A 14 63.44 -11.98 13.33
C ASP A 14 63.41 -10.76 14.30
N GLY A 15 63.01 -11.04 15.57
CA GLY A 15 62.91 -10.12 16.73
C GLY A 15 61.47 -9.81 17.18
N GLU A 16 60.76 -10.57 18.04
CA GLU A 16 60.96 -10.78 19.51
C GLU A 16 61.12 -9.46 20.32
N VAL A 17 60.44 -9.19 21.46
CA VAL A 17 59.45 -9.93 22.32
C VAL A 17 58.87 -8.91 23.39
N ARG A 18 57.99 -9.09 24.41
CA ARG A 18 57.39 -10.18 25.25
C ARG A 18 56.09 -9.70 25.98
N LEU A 19 55.10 -10.60 26.12
CA LEU A 19 54.18 -10.79 27.30
C LEU A 19 53.20 -9.63 27.70
N LEU A 20 52.17 -9.81 28.56
CA LEU A 20 51.82 -10.88 29.53
C LEU A 20 50.29 -10.97 29.78
N ARG A 21 49.71 -12.18 29.87
CA ARG A 21 48.53 -12.50 30.72
C ARG A 21 48.57 -13.99 31.11
N THR A 22 48.26 -14.32 32.36
CA THR A 22 48.38 -15.70 32.90
C THR A 22 47.33 -15.95 33.99
N THR A 23 46.94 -17.22 34.15
CA THR A 23 45.92 -17.73 35.09
C THR A 23 46.51 -18.91 35.87
N VAL A 24 46.16 -19.12 37.16
CA VAL A 24 46.06 -20.44 37.85
C VAL A 24 45.58 -20.28 39.32
N LEU A 25 45.10 -21.37 39.94
CA LEU A 25 44.37 -21.42 41.22
C LEU A 25 45.24 -21.68 42.48
N ASN A 26 44.70 -21.33 43.66
CA ASN A 26 44.63 -22.14 44.91
C ASN A 26 43.97 -21.30 46.05
N SER A 27 43.53 -21.78 47.22
CA SER A 27 42.90 -23.04 47.69
C SER A 27 42.76 -22.98 49.24
N LEU A 28 41.74 -23.65 49.85
CA LEU A 28 41.69 -24.27 51.22
C LEU A 28 40.51 -23.94 52.18
N LYS A 29 40.15 -24.98 52.97
CA LYS A 29 39.41 -25.07 54.27
C LYS A 29 37.87 -24.94 54.33
N GLY A 30 37.24 -25.97 54.96
CA GLY A 30 35.95 -25.93 55.69
C GLY A 30 36.20 -26.08 57.22
N PRO A 31 35.26 -26.59 58.09
CA PRO A 31 34.04 -27.37 57.80
C PRO A 31 32.74 -27.05 58.64
N LYS A 32 31.65 -27.81 58.36
CA LYS A 32 30.45 -28.32 59.13
C LYS A 32 30.31 -28.13 60.69
N PRO A 33 29.15 -28.44 61.37
CA PRO A 33 27.78 -28.90 60.95
C PRO A 33 26.52 -28.37 61.76
N VAL A 34 25.30 -28.94 61.48
CA VAL A 34 24.09 -29.09 62.39
C VAL A 34 23.25 -27.82 62.70
N ARG A 35 21.91 -27.77 62.98
CA ARG A 35 20.70 -28.66 63.19
C ARG A 35 19.46 -27.93 62.56
N GLN A 36 18.24 -28.42 62.24
CA GLN A 36 17.43 -29.66 62.34
C GLN A 36 16.31 -29.79 63.44
N HIS A 37 15.11 -29.24 63.19
CA HIS A 37 13.70 -29.67 63.56
C HIS A 37 12.72 -28.83 62.67
N GLY A 38 11.51 -29.20 62.20
CA GLY A 38 10.37 -30.01 62.71
C GLY A 38 9.16 -29.04 62.93
N THR A 39 7.91 -29.22 62.47
CA THR A 39 7.13 -30.34 61.88
C THR A 39 5.91 -29.85 61.05
N SER A 40 5.28 -30.72 60.23
CA SER A 40 3.94 -30.53 59.61
C SER A 40 2.83 -31.14 60.50
N PRO A 41 1.53 -31.26 60.11
CA PRO A 41 0.74 -30.70 58.99
C PRO A 41 -0.63 -30.07 59.43
N THR A 42 -1.48 -29.62 58.48
CA THR A 42 -2.94 -30.00 58.31
C THR A 42 -3.70 -29.09 57.33
N SER A 43 -4.56 -29.69 56.49
CA SER A 43 -5.72 -29.04 55.83
C SER A 43 -7.01 -29.48 56.58
N PRO A 44 -8.20 -28.84 56.41
CA PRO A 44 -9.03 -29.07 55.21
C PRO A 44 -9.98 -27.92 54.78
N THR A 45 -10.75 -28.17 53.71
CA THR A 45 -11.97 -27.45 53.26
C THR A 45 -13.23 -28.27 53.64
N PRO A 46 -14.49 -27.90 53.26
CA PRO A 46 -15.18 -26.61 53.10
C PRO A 46 -16.36 -26.52 54.12
N PRO A 47 -17.51 -25.84 53.86
CA PRO A 47 -18.61 -26.45 53.08
C PRO A 47 -19.42 -25.45 52.19
N THR A 48 -20.69 -25.76 51.86
CA THR A 48 -21.37 -25.32 50.63
C THR A 48 -22.78 -24.71 50.79
N SER A 49 -23.22 -24.03 49.71
CA SER A 49 -24.61 -23.97 49.18
C SER A 49 -25.67 -23.02 49.78
N ARG A 50 -26.25 -22.20 48.88
CA ARG A 50 -27.68 -21.88 48.61
C ARG A 50 -27.68 -20.63 47.70
N VAL A 51 -28.13 -20.63 46.45
CA VAL A 51 -29.43 -21.06 45.86
C VAL A 51 -30.61 -20.26 46.43
N PHE A 52 -30.96 -19.19 45.73
CA PHE A 52 -32.35 -18.91 45.33
C PHE A 52 -32.38 -18.11 44.02
N SER A 53 -33.47 -18.23 43.25
CA SER A 53 -33.65 -17.58 41.95
C SER A 53 -34.75 -16.52 42.01
N ALA A 54 -34.53 -15.37 41.36
CA ALA A 54 -35.57 -14.39 41.08
C ALA A 54 -35.26 -13.56 39.83
N LEU A 55 -35.90 -13.95 38.73
CA LEU A 55 -36.12 -13.19 37.49
C LEU A 55 -36.10 -11.66 37.60
N ARG A 56 -35.30 -10.99 36.75
CA ARG A 56 -35.69 -9.74 36.08
C ARG A 56 -34.98 -9.60 34.74
N THR A 57 -35.78 -9.49 33.68
CA THR A 57 -35.34 -9.33 32.29
C THR A 57 -34.87 -7.90 32.02
N PRO A 58 -33.78 -7.69 31.25
CA PRO A 58 -33.60 -6.45 30.51
C PRO A 58 -34.66 -6.41 29.42
N THR A 59 -35.61 -5.49 29.51
CA THR A 59 -36.61 -5.27 28.44
C THR A 59 -35.93 -4.66 27.22
N ALA A 60 -36.17 -5.23 26.04
CA ALA A 60 -35.73 -4.64 24.77
C ALA A 60 -36.36 -3.24 24.57
N PRO A 61 -35.66 -2.30 23.91
CA PRO A 61 -36.24 -1.01 23.57
C PRO A 61 -37.43 -1.19 22.60
N PRO A 62 -38.48 -0.34 22.69
CA PRO A 62 -39.69 -0.49 21.88
C PRO A 62 -39.40 -0.24 20.40
N ALA A 63 -40.03 -1.02 19.53
CA ALA A 63 -39.92 -0.86 18.09
C ALA A 63 -40.69 0.38 17.61
N SER A 64 -39.98 1.30 16.95
CA SER A 64 -40.59 2.47 16.31
C SER A 64 -41.61 2.07 15.23
N PRO A 65 -42.77 2.74 15.12
CA PRO A 65 -43.83 2.36 14.19
C PRO A 65 -43.43 2.58 12.72
N ARG A 66 -43.79 1.64 11.84
CA ARG A 66 -43.64 1.79 10.39
C ARG A 66 -44.63 2.84 9.86
N PRO A 67 -44.19 3.84 9.06
CA PRO A 67 -45.11 4.65 8.26
C PRO A 67 -45.72 3.79 7.12
N PRO A 68 -46.90 4.17 6.59
CA PRO A 68 -47.67 3.31 5.68
C PRO A 68 -47.12 3.29 4.25
N SER A 69 -47.27 2.15 3.57
CA SER A 69 -46.91 1.97 2.17
C SER A 69 -47.79 2.80 1.23
N ARG A 70 -47.23 3.86 0.62
CA ARG A 70 -47.81 4.49 -0.58
C ARG A 70 -47.01 4.13 -1.82
N ARG A 71 -47.66 3.43 -2.76
CA ARG A 71 -47.11 3.23 -4.11
C ARG A 71 -47.24 4.54 -4.90
N LEU A 72 -46.12 5.17 -5.22
CA LEU A 72 -46.04 6.21 -6.24
C LEU A 72 -45.31 5.62 -7.45
N ARG A 73 -45.94 5.70 -8.62
CA ARG A 73 -45.31 5.37 -9.90
C ARG A 73 -44.57 6.60 -10.40
N ALA A 74 -43.27 6.47 -10.67
CA ALA A 74 -42.55 7.39 -11.55
C ALA A 74 -42.31 6.69 -12.90
N PRO A 75 -42.40 7.38 -14.05
CA PRO A 75 -42.32 6.75 -15.36
C PRO A 75 -40.88 6.40 -15.76
N LEU A 76 -40.73 5.27 -16.45
CA LEU A 76 -39.49 4.89 -17.12
C LEU A 76 -39.38 5.70 -18.43
N LEU A 77 -38.47 6.66 -18.50
CA LEU A 77 -38.23 7.47 -19.70
C LEU A 77 -37.03 6.91 -20.46
N VAL A 78 -37.31 6.06 -21.44
CA VAL A 78 -36.28 5.44 -22.30
C VAL A 78 -35.93 6.40 -23.43
N ALA A 79 -34.74 6.98 -23.39
CA ALA A 79 -34.22 7.78 -24.49
C ALA A 79 -33.60 6.88 -25.57
N ILE A 80 -34.36 6.63 -26.64
CA ILE A 80 -33.86 5.90 -27.83
C ILE A 80 -33.10 6.89 -28.73
N ALA A 81 -31.78 6.75 -28.80
CA ALA A 81 -30.96 7.44 -29.79
C ALA A 81 -31.03 6.70 -31.14
N LEU A 82 -31.97 7.12 -32.01
CA LEU A 82 -32.10 6.58 -33.37
C LEU A 82 -31.10 7.25 -34.32
N PHE A 83 -30.21 6.45 -34.92
CA PHE A 83 -29.51 6.86 -36.13
C PHE A 83 -30.51 7.10 -37.26
N SER A 84 -30.29 8.14 -38.07
CA SER A 84 -31.02 8.35 -39.32
C SER A 84 -30.15 9.13 -40.30
N CYS A 85 -29.60 8.42 -41.29
CA CYS A 85 -28.99 9.05 -42.45
C CYS A 85 -30.10 9.54 -43.39
N LEU A 86 -29.97 10.77 -43.90
CA LEU A 86 -30.61 11.16 -45.14
C LEU A 86 -29.66 12.06 -45.94
N ALA A 87 -29.45 11.73 -47.21
CA ALA A 87 -28.63 12.53 -48.12
C ALA A 87 -29.54 13.38 -49.02
N ALA A 88 -29.13 14.63 -49.28
CA ALA A 88 -29.74 15.50 -50.27
C ALA A 88 -28.64 16.29 -51.01
N SER A 89 -28.80 16.46 -52.32
CA SER A 89 -27.76 16.87 -53.26
C SER A 89 -27.77 18.36 -53.62
N GLY A 90 -26.60 18.93 -53.90
CA GLY A 90 -26.41 20.22 -54.60
C GLY A 90 -25.26 21.04 -54.01
N GLY A 91 -24.27 21.57 -54.74
CA GLY A 91 -23.91 21.39 -56.15
C GLY A 91 -23.87 22.68 -56.98
N VAL A 92 -22.68 23.13 -57.38
CA VAL A 92 -22.35 24.00 -58.55
C VAL A 92 -20.81 24.14 -58.67
N ALA A 93 -20.31 24.51 -59.86
CA ALA A 93 -18.90 24.64 -60.26
C ALA A 93 -18.08 25.71 -59.47
N ALA A 94 -16.76 25.86 -59.61
CA ALA A 94 -15.78 25.41 -60.63
C ALA A 94 -14.39 25.14 -59.96
N ALA A 95 -13.25 24.86 -60.62
CA ALA A 95 -12.85 24.91 -62.05
C ALA A 95 -11.72 23.88 -62.36
N ASP A 96 -11.00 24.09 -63.47
CA ASP A 96 -9.79 23.36 -63.94
C ASP A 96 -8.67 24.39 -64.24
N PRO A 97 -7.36 24.04 -64.29
CA PRO A 97 -6.80 23.54 -65.56
C PRO A 97 -5.64 22.51 -65.47
N GLY A 98 -5.74 21.42 -66.25
CA GLY A 98 -4.69 20.84 -67.13
C GLY A 98 -3.32 20.39 -66.54
N ASP A 99 -2.55 19.50 -67.19
CA ASP A 99 -2.63 18.89 -68.53
C ASP A 99 -1.72 17.62 -68.59
N GLY A 100 -1.97 16.72 -69.55
CA GLY A 100 -1.08 15.61 -69.96
C GLY A 100 -0.95 14.38 -69.02
N GLY A 101 -1.00 13.13 -69.49
CA GLY A 101 -1.35 12.62 -70.83
C GLY A 101 -0.79 11.21 -71.11
N GLY A 102 -1.50 10.42 -71.95
CA GLY A 102 -0.89 9.34 -72.77
C GLY A 102 -0.99 7.87 -72.30
N GLY A 103 -2.03 7.16 -72.77
CA GLY A 103 -2.03 5.69 -73.04
C GLY A 103 -2.10 4.71 -71.84
N GLY A 104 -2.54 3.46 -72.01
CA GLY A 104 -3.20 2.88 -73.19
C GLY A 104 -3.35 1.34 -73.17
N VAL A 105 -4.59 0.84 -73.34
CA VAL A 105 -5.01 -0.47 -73.90
C VAL A 105 -4.57 -1.78 -73.19
N GLY A 106 -5.53 -2.68 -72.93
CA GLY A 106 -5.31 -4.13 -73.18
C GLY A 106 -5.88 -5.20 -72.22
N GLY A 107 -7.14 -5.60 -72.42
CA GLY A 107 -7.69 -6.92 -72.01
C GLY A 107 -7.97 -7.15 -70.50
N GLY A 108 -8.79 -8.15 -70.11
CA GLY A 108 -9.67 -9.00 -70.93
C GLY A 108 -9.71 -10.46 -70.47
N GLY A 109 -10.86 -10.92 -69.92
CA GLY A 109 -11.11 -12.32 -69.57
C GLY A 109 -11.52 -12.52 -68.10
N GLY A 110 -12.59 -13.29 -67.86
CA GLY A 110 -13.11 -13.57 -66.52
C GLY A 110 -12.91 -15.01 -66.06
N GLY A 111 -13.01 -15.24 -64.75
CA GLY A 111 -12.95 -16.58 -64.15
C GLY A 111 -13.39 -16.54 -62.68
N GLY A 112 -14.62 -16.97 -62.39
CA GLY A 112 -15.16 -17.01 -61.02
C GLY A 112 -14.85 -18.32 -60.31
N GLY A 113 -14.51 -18.27 -59.01
CA GLY A 113 -14.15 -19.47 -58.25
C GLY A 113 -14.13 -19.31 -56.73
N GLY A 114 -15.28 -19.44 -56.09
CA GLY A 114 -15.43 -19.99 -54.72
C GLY A 114 -14.53 -19.43 -53.61
N GLY A 115 -14.59 -18.13 -53.31
CA GLY A 115 -13.95 -17.53 -52.13
C GLY A 115 -14.57 -18.01 -50.81
N GLY A 116 -14.10 -19.16 -50.30
CA GLY A 116 -14.55 -19.71 -49.02
C GLY A 116 -14.14 -18.83 -47.84
N TRP A 117 -15.12 -18.34 -47.07
CA TRP A 117 -14.89 -17.48 -45.91
C TRP A 117 -14.19 -18.26 -44.79
N ARG A 118 -12.85 -18.20 -44.74
CA ARG A 118 -12.09 -18.62 -43.57
C ARG A 118 -12.37 -17.65 -42.42
N THR A 119 -13.34 -18.01 -41.59
CA THR A 119 -13.48 -17.41 -40.26
C THR A 119 -12.14 -17.45 -39.56
N ALA A 120 -11.62 -16.29 -39.13
CA ALA A 120 -10.36 -16.23 -38.40
C ALA A 120 -10.47 -17.09 -37.15
N ALA A 121 -9.71 -18.19 -37.09
CA ALA A 121 -9.65 -19.05 -35.91
C ALA A 121 -9.03 -18.22 -34.79
N GLY A 122 -9.87 -17.77 -33.85
CA GLY A 122 -9.44 -16.87 -32.78
C GLY A 122 -8.24 -17.44 -32.05
N ALA A 123 -7.15 -16.67 -32.01
CA ALA A 123 -5.90 -17.11 -31.42
C ALA A 123 -6.15 -17.64 -30.00
N ALA A 124 -5.81 -18.91 -29.76
CA ALA A 124 -6.02 -19.53 -28.47
C ALA A 124 -5.14 -18.80 -27.45
N GLN A 125 -5.77 -18.04 -26.54
CA GLN A 125 -5.07 -17.20 -25.57
C GLN A 125 -3.97 -18.00 -24.89
N SER A 126 -2.74 -17.50 -25.04
CA SER A 126 -1.55 -18.08 -24.41
C SER A 126 -1.70 -18.02 -22.89
N VAL A 127 -1.23 -19.05 -22.20
CA VAL A 127 -1.21 -19.04 -20.74
C VAL A 127 -0.12 -18.07 -20.31
N ARG A 128 -0.46 -17.11 -19.44
CA ARG A 128 0.50 -16.12 -18.93
C ARG A 128 1.66 -16.85 -18.24
N PRO A 129 2.94 -16.59 -18.59
CA PRO A 129 4.07 -17.25 -17.96
C PRO A 129 4.08 -17.08 -16.43
N LEU A 130 4.58 -18.09 -15.72
CA LEU A 130 4.50 -18.16 -14.25
C LEU A 130 5.26 -17.02 -13.54
N GLY A 131 6.22 -16.38 -14.22
CA GLY A 131 6.99 -15.24 -13.70
C GLY A 131 6.45 -13.87 -14.09
N ASP A 132 5.45 -13.78 -14.96
CA ASP A 132 4.99 -12.51 -15.57
C ASP A 132 4.02 -11.76 -14.65
N VAL A 133 4.37 -11.59 -13.39
CA VAL A 133 3.59 -10.89 -12.37
C VAL A 133 4.38 -9.72 -11.78
N VAL A 134 3.68 -8.79 -11.12
CA VAL A 134 4.27 -7.63 -10.42
C VAL A 134 3.65 -7.58 -9.02
N PRO A 135 4.43 -7.60 -7.92
CA PRO A 135 5.88 -7.77 -7.85
C PRO A 135 6.43 -9.10 -8.40
N ALA A 136 7.67 -9.07 -8.90
CA ALA A 136 8.46 -10.25 -9.29
C ALA A 136 8.63 -11.24 -8.11
N PRO A 137 8.23 -12.52 -8.22
CA PRO A 137 8.30 -13.43 -7.08
C PRO A 137 9.74 -13.84 -6.73
N ALA A 138 10.02 -14.04 -5.44
CA ALA A 138 11.37 -14.37 -4.96
C ALA A 138 11.95 -15.69 -5.52
N SER A 139 11.11 -16.63 -5.95
CA SER A 139 11.52 -17.81 -6.73
C SER A 139 10.37 -18.32 -7.59
N VAL A 140 10.66 -18.61 -8.87
CA VAL A 140 9.72 -19.13 -9.86
C VAL A 140 10.31 -20.37 -10.52
N ARG A 141 9.54 -21.46 -10.61
CA ARG A 141 9.92 -22.74 -11.23
C ARG A 141 8.79 -23.23 -12.14
N PRO A 142 8.73 -22.80 -13.41
CA PRO A 142 7.72 -23.26 -14.36
C PRO A 142 7.85 -24.77 -14.62
N GLY A 143 6.74 -25.49 -14.78
CA GLY A 143 6.78 -26.92 -15.07
C GLY A 143 5.40 -27.59 -15.14
N GLY A 144 5.33 -28.78 -15.74
CA GLY A 144 4.08 -29.52 -15.87
C GLY A 144 3.09 -28.90 -16.87
N LYS A 145 1.79 -29.10 -16.63
CA LYS A 145 0.68 -28.59 -17.45
C LYS A 145 -0.09 -27.52 -16.67
N PRO A 146 -0.71 -26.53 -17.33
CA PRO A 146 -1.47 -25.48 -16.67
C PRO A 146 -2.79 -26.01 -16.08
N TYR A 147 -3.20 -25.44 -14.93
CA TYR A 147 -4.54 -25.64 -14.39
C TYR A 147 -5.59 -24.90 -15.23
N ALA A 148 -6.84 -25.33 -15.16
CA ALA A 148 -7.98 -24.62 -15.74
C ALA A 148 -9.15 -24.57 -14.74
N ILE A 149 -9.57 -23.36 -14.35
CA ILE A 149 -10.77 -23.16 -13.54
C ILE A 149 -12.00 -23.43 -14.41
N THR A 150 -12.94 -24.23 -13.90
CA THR A 150 -14.17 -24.63 -14.58
C THR A 150 -15.38 -24.51 -13.66
N GLY A 151 -16.59 -24.75 -14.18
CA GLY A 151 -17.83 -24.72 -13.40
C GLY A 151 -17.92 -25.74 -12.26
N SER A 152 -17.05 -26.76 -12.22
CA SER A 152 -16.94 -27.71 -11.10
C SER A 152 -15.87 -27.35 -10.07
N THR A 153 -15.00 -26.37 -10.33
CA THR A 153 -13.92 -25.97 -9.43
C THR A 153 -14.48 -25.51 -8.07
N ARG A 154 -13.90 -26.03 -6.99
CA ARG A 154 -14.14 -25.60 -5.60
C ARG A 154 -12.93 -24.85 -5.05
N ILE A 155 -13.17 -24.04 -4.02
CA ILE A 155 -12.12 -23.42 -3.20
C ILE A 155 -12.12 -24.17 -1.86
N ARG A 156 -11.15 -25.07 -1.67
CA ARG A 156 -10.97 -25.80 -0.41
C ARG A 156 -10.20 -24.95 0.59
N VAL A 157 -10.59 -25.02 1.86
CA VAL A 157 -9.87 -24.39 2.98
C VAL A 157 -9.61 -25.44 4.05
N ASP A 158 -8.36 -25.56 4.50
CA ASP A 158 -7.97 -26.62 5.45
C ASP A 158 -8.47 -26.33 6.88
N ASP A 159 -8.95 -27.40 7.55
CA ASP A 159 -9.21 -27.50 9.01
C ASP A 159 -10.02 -26.35 9.65
N ASP A 160 -11.18 -26.02 9.07
CA ASP A 160 -12.20 -25.08 9.59
C ASP A 160 -11.69 -23.64 9.89
N SER A 161 -10.48 -23.26 9.45
CA SER A 161 -9.94 -21.92 9.71
C SER A 161 -10.83 -20.84 9.09
N ARG A 162 -11.44 -20.01 9.95
CA ARG A 162 -12.28 -18.87 9.55
C ARG A 162 -11.47 -17.85 8.76
N GLU A 163 -10.18 -17.78 9.03
CA GLU A 163 -9.21 -16.87 8.46
C GLU A 163 -8.87 -17.32 7.02
N ALA A 164 -8.59 -18.61 6.81
CA ALA A 164 -8.47 -19.19 5.46
C ALA A 164 -9.81 -19.13 4.69
N ARG A 165 -10.94 -19.39 5.37
CA ARG A 165 -12.30 -19.25 4.80
C ARG A 165 -12.64 -17.80 4.41
N SER A 166 -12.09 -16.81 5.10
CA SER A 166 -12.18 -15.40 4.73
C SER A 166 -11.42 -15.10 3.43
N VAL A 167 -10.16 -15.53 3.31
CA VAL A 167 -9.37 -15.38 2.07
C VAL A 167 -10.02 -16.16 0.90
N GLY A 168 -10.58 -17.34 1.16
CA GLY A 168 -11.37 -18.09 0.18
C GLY A 168 -12.65 -17.38 -0.24
N THR A 169 -13.27 -16.60 0.65
CA THR A 169 -14.45 -15.77 0.34
C THR A 169 -14.06 -14.57 -0.52
N TYR A 170 -12.92 -13.93 -0.24
CA TYR A 170 -12.37 -12.86 -1.07
C TYR A 170 -12.02 -13.37 -2.49
N LEU A 171 -11.30 -14.50 -2.59
CA LEU A 171 -10.98 -15.14 -3.89
C LEU A 171 -12.25 -15.51 -4.67
N ALA A 172 -13.25 -16.10 -4.01
CA ALA A 172 -14.52 -16.41 -4.66
C ALA A 172 -15.25 -15.13 -5.14
N GLY A 173 -15.17 -14.04 -4.37
CA GLY A 173 -15.69 -12.73 -4.74
C GLY A 173 -15.05 -12.15 -5.99
N LEU A 174 -13.72 -12.23 -6.12
CA LEU A 174 -12.98 -11.80 -7.33
C LEU A 174 -13.35 -12.63 -8.57
N LEU A 175 -13.44 -13.95 -8.43
CA LEU A 175 -13.59 -14.85 -9.58
C LEU A 175 -15.03 -15.04 -10.07
N ARG A 176 -16.04 -14.88 -9.21
CA ARG A 176 -17.46 -15.11 -9.56
C ARG A 176 -17.98 -14.25 -10.73
N PRO A 177 -17.75 -12.91 -10.78
CA PRO A 177 -18.37 -12.06 -11.79
C PRO A 177 -17.92 -12.39 -13.21
N SER A 178 -16.60 -12.51 -13.41
CA SER A 178 -15.99 -12.84 -14.70
C SER A 178 -16.20 -14.29 -15.13
N THR A 179 -16.09 -15.26 -14.23
CA THR A 179 -16.28 -16.68 -14.60
C THR A 179 -17.74 -17.07 -14.79
N GLY A 180 -18.65 -16.48 -13.99
CA GLY A 180 -20.03 -16.96 -13.84
C GLY A 180 -20.12 -18.34 -13.18
N TYR A 181 -19.12 -18.76 -12.39
CA TYR A 181 -19.09 -20.05 -11.69
C TYR A 181 -19.43 -19.90 -10.20
N ASP A 182 -20.01 -20.94 -9.61
CA ASP A 182 -20.45 -20.98 -8.19
C ASP A 182 -19.25 -20.86 -7.22
N LEU A 183 -18.14 -21.56 -7.52
CA LEU A 183 -16.88 -21.54 -6.75
C LEU A 183 -17.11 -21.70 -5.24
N ARG A 184 -17.79 -22.80 -4.86
CA ARG A 184 -18.13 -23.10 -3.46
C ARG A 184 -16.89 -23.24 -2.60
N ILE A 185 -17.00 -22.74 -1.37
CA ILE A 185 -15.96 -22.78 -0.35
C ILE A 185 -16.27 -23.94 0.60
N THR A 186 -15.36 -24.91 0.67
CA THR A 186 -15.58 -26.20 1.34
C THR A 186 -14.42 -26.56 2.27
N ASP A 187 -14.76 -27.10 3.44
CA ASP A 187 -13.88 -27.60 4.51
C ASP A 187 -13.67 -29.13 4.42
N ASP A 188 -14.38 -29.80 3.51
CA ASP A 188 -14.38 -31.26 3.31
C ASP A 188 -12.95 -31.82 3.22
N ARG A 189 -12.53 -32.55 4.26
CA ARG A 189 -11.23 -33.26 4.26
C ARG A 189 -11.21 -34.29 3.12
N PRO A 190 -10.12 -34.41 2.34
CA PRO A 190 -10.03 -35.38 1.26
C PRO A 190 -10.27 -36.82 1.75
N GLY A 191 -11.36 -37.42 1.29
CA GLY A 191 -11.46 -38.88 1.24
C GLY A 191 -10.32 -39.43 0.39
N ARG A 192 -9.84 -40.65 0.70
CA ARG A 192 -8.71 -41.29 -0.02
C ARG A 192 -9.11 -41.79 -1.41
N GLY A 193 -9.47 -40.86 -2.31
CA GLY A 193 -9.80 -41.11 -3.70
C GLY A 193 -10.38 -39.85 -4.38
N HIS A 194 -9.70 -39.36 -5.41
CA HIS A 194 -10.21 -38.38 -6.39
C HIS A 194 -10.86 -37.11 -5.81
N GLY A 195 -10.26 -36.54 -4.76
CA GLY A 195 -10.82 -35.44 -3.99
C GLY A 195 -10.13 -34.07 -4.13
N ASP A 196 -8.98 -33.96 -4.80
CA ASP A 196 -8.13 -32.76 -4.75
C ASP A 196 -8.42 -31.70 -5.84
N ASP A 197 -9.10 -32.05 -6.94
CA ASP A 197 -9.37 -31.18 -8.10
C ASP A 197 -9.93 -29.79 -7.72
N GLY A 198 -9.18 -28.71 -7.90
CA GLY A 198 -9.67 -27.36 -7.60
C GLY A 198 -8.60 -26.35 -7.18
N ILE A 199 -9.03 -25.33 -6.43
CA ILE A 199 -8.14 -24.41 -5.72
C ILE A 199 -8.15 -24.80 -4.23
N ARG A 200 -6.99 -24.79 -3.57
CA ARG A 200 -6.84 -25.10 -2.13
C ARG A 200 -6.05 -24.00 -1.42
N LEU A 201 -6.55 -23.52 -0.28
CA LEU A 201 -5.88 -22.55 0.57
C LEU A 201 -5.55 -23.20 1.92
N ARG A 202 -4.26 -23.17 2.30
CA ARG A 202 -3.75 -23.93 3.45
C ARG A 202 -2.81 -23.12 4.33
N LEU A 203 -3.16 -23.02 5.61
CA LEU A 203 -2.26 -22.53 6.66
C LEU A 203 -1.37 -23.67 7.16
N VAL A 204 -0.08 -23.41 7.42
CA VAL A 204 0.89 -24.39 7.93
C VAL A 204 1.77 -23.83 9.05
N SER A 205 1.97 -24.63 10.09
CA SER A 205 2.77 -24.28 11.28
C SER A 205 4.08 -25.05 11.41
N GLY A 206 4.40 -25.96 10.48
CA GLY A 206 5.57 -26.83 10.56
C GLY A 206 6.90 -26.14 10.24
N ASP A 207 8.00 -26.64 10.82
CA ASP A 207 9.33 -26.01 10.71
C ASP A 207 9.82 -25.78 9.28
N ARG A 208 9.44 -26.67 8.34
CA ARG A 208 9.83 -26.59 6.92
C ARG A 208 9.33 -25.30 6.23
N ASP A 209 8.22 -24.72 6.71
CA ASP A 209 7.59 -23.55 6.10
C ASP A 209 7.90 -22.24 6.86
N ARG A 210 8.70 -22.29 7.95
CA ARG A 210 9.17 -21.09 8.69
C ARG A 210 9.93 -20.10 7.80
N ALA A 211 10.55 -20.57 6.71
CA ALA A 211 11.23 -19.74 5.74
C ALA A 211 10.33 -18.76 4.97
N LEU A 212 9.00 -18.96 4.97
CA LEU A 212 8.00 -18.06 4.37
C LEU A 212 7.78 -16.78 5.20
N GLY A 213 8.09 -16.78 6.50
CA GLY A 213 7.73 -15.68 7.41
C GLY A 213 6.21 -15.58 7.60
N ASP A 214 5.71 -14.36 7.80
CA ASP A 214 4.29 -14.08 8.10
C ASP A 214 3.51 -13.56 6.86
N GLU A 215 4.22 -13.07 5.84
CA GLU A 215 3.62 -12.51 4.63
C GLU A 215 3.88 -13.35 3.37
N GLY A 216 4.79 -14.33 3.44
CA GLY A 216 5.16 -15.18 2.31
C GLY A 216 4.26 -16.40 2.11
N TYR A 217 4.33 -16.96 0.90
CA TYR A 217 3.52 -18.08 0.44
C TYR A 217 4.26 -18.94 -0.57
N ARG A 218 3.70 -20.12 -0.83
CA ARG A 218 4.04 -21.01 -1.94
C ARG A 218 2.78 -21.27 -2.76
N LEU A 219 2.86 -21.04 -4.07
CA LEU A 219 1.81 -21.34 -5.04
C LEU A 219 2.29 -22.52 -5.88
N GLU A 220 1.57 -23.63 -5.83
CA GLU A 220 1.83 -24.85 -6.59
C GLU A 220 0.65 -25.06 -7.55
N SER A 221 0.93 -25.30 -8.83
CA SER A 221 -0.07 -25.32 -9.92
C SER A 221 0.27 -26.41 -10.93
N ASP A 222 -0.69 -27.27 -11.25
CA ASP A 222 -0.54 -28.33 -12.26
C ASP A 222 -1.86 -28.59 -13.01
N ARG A 223 -2.01 -29.73 -13.68
CA ARG A 223 -3.23 -30.07 -14.43
C ARG A 223 -4.45 -30.33 -13.52
N ASP A 224 -4.20 -30.77 -12.29
CA ASP A 224 -5.19 -31.32 -11.37
C ASP A 224 -5.66 -30.22 -10.38
N GLY A 225 -4.78 -29.29 -9.96
CA GLY A 225 -5.19 -28.17 -9.12
C GLY A 225 -4.22 -26.98 -8.97
N VAL A 226 -4.62 -26.03 -8.12
CA VAL A 226 -3.78 -24.94 -7.60
C VAL A 226 -3.83 -24.97 -6.06
N THR A 227 -2.68 -25.05 -5.40
CA THR A 227 -2.56 -24.96 -3.94
C THR A 227 -1.79 -23.70 -3.55
N LEU A 228 -2.37 -22.90 -2.66
CA LEU A 228 -1.71 -21.81 -1.94
C LEU A 228 -1.43 -22.26 -0.50
N THR A 229 -0.15 -22.32 -0.14
CA THR A 229 0.32 -22.63 1.21
C THR A 229 1.00 -21.40 1.81
N ALA A 230 0.62 -21.00 3.02
CA ALA A 230 1.28 -19.93 3.77
C ALA A 230 1.27 -20.24 5.27
N ARG A 231 2.04 -19.48 6.07
CA ARG A 231 1.96 -19.61 7.53
C ARG A 231 0.77 -18.87 8.12
N GLU A 232 0.61 -17.62 7.73
CA GLU A 232 -0.42 -16.70 8.24
C GLU A 232 -1.40 -16.31 7.11
N PRO A 233 -2.61 -15.80 7.43
CA PRO A 233 -3.61 -15.44 6.42
C PRO A 233 -3.15 -14.39 5.39
N ALA A 234 -2.26 -13.47 5.79
CA ALA A 234 -1.69 -12.46 4.89
C ALA A 234 -0.92 -13.10 3.71
N GLY A 235 -0.17 -14.19 3.96
CA GLY A 235 0.51 -14.93 2.90
C GLY A 235 -0.48 -15.60 1.92
N LEU A 236 -1.58 -16.18 2.42
CA LEU A 236 -2.64 -16.69 1.53
C LEU A 236 -3.24 -15.58 0.67
N PHE A 237 -3.48 -14.40 1.25
CA PHE A 237 -3.99 -13.23 0.54
C PHE A 237 -3.00 -12.74 -0.53
N HIS A 238 -1.72 -12.58 -0.21
CA HIS A 238 -0.68 -12.24 -1.20
C HIS A 238 -0.59 -13.28 -2.33
N GLY A 239 -0.77 -14.56 -2.01
CA GLY A 239 -0.86 -15.65 -2.98
C GLY A 239 -2.06 -15.52 -3.93
N VAL A 240 -3.21 -15.05 -3.43
CA VAL A 240 -4.39 -14.72 -4.26
C VAL A 240 -4.10 -13.57 -5.24
N GLN A 241 -3.33 -12.55 -4.83
CA GLN A 241 -2.96 -11.44 -5.71
C GLN A 241 -2.02 -11.89 -6.85
N THR A 242 -1.16 -12.88 -6.60
CA THR A 242 -0.39 -13.55 -7.66
C THR A 242 -1.29 -14.42 -8.54
N LEU A 243 -2.21 -15.19 -7.95
CA LEU A 243 -3.13 -16.07 -8.69
C LEU A 243 -4.04 -15.31 -9.67
N ARG A 244 -4.64 -14.18 -9.26
CA ARG A 244 -5.44 -13.35 -10.18
C ARG A 244 -4.60 -12.78 -11.32
N GLN A 245 -3.33 -12.42 -11.06
CA GLN A 245 -2.43 -11.94 -12.11
C GLN A 245 -2.02 -13.03 -13.11
N LEU A 246 -1.91 -14.30 -12.70
CA LEU A 246 -1.64 -15.44 -13.60
C LEU A 246 -2.83 -15.79 -14.50
N LEU A 247 -4.06 -15.49 -14.07
CA LEU A 247 -5.26 -15.60 -14.90
C LEU A 247 -5.33 -14.46 -15.95
N PRO A 248 -6.00 -14.67 -17.11
CA PRO A 248 -6.15 -13.62 -18.13
C PRO A 248 -6.79 -12.35 -17.56
N ALA A 249 -6.44 -11.17 -18.08
CA ALA A 249 -6.95 -9.87 -17.61
C ALA A 249 -8.48 -9.77 -17.56
N ALA A 250 -9.18 -10.51 -18.43
CA ALA A 250 -10.64 -10.67 -18.42
C ALA A 250 -11.21 -11.21 -17.09
N VAL A 251 -10.39 -11.74 -16.18
CA VAL A 251 -10.80 -12.19 -14.84
C VAL A 251 -11.27 -11.04 -13.94
N GLU A 252 -10.81 -9.81 -14.19
CA GLU A 252 -11.17 -8.64 -13.38
C GLU A 252 -12.48 -7.97 -13.86
N ARG A 253 -13.12 -8.47 -14.91
CA ARG A 253 -14.41 -7.93 -15.39
C ARG A 253 -15.53 -8.28 -14.42
N ASP A 254 -16.42 -7.31 -14.19
CA ASP A 254 -17.66 -7.39 -13.40
C ASP A 254 -18.74 -8.34 -13.96
N SER A 255 -18.52 -8.84 -15.18
CA SER A 255 -19.52 -9.46 -16.04
C SER A 255 -18.94 -10.68 -16.74
N ARG A 256 -19.80 -11.68 -17.01
CA ARG A 256 -19.36 -13.02 -17.41
C ARG A 256 -18.64 -13.06 -18.75
N GLN A 257 -17.41 -13.55 -18.75
CA GLN A 257 -16.54 -13.73 -19.90
C GLN A 257 -16.45 -15.21 -20.33
N ARG A 258 -15.89 -15.47 -21.51
CA ARG A 258 -15.80 -16.82 -22.10
C ARG A 258 -14.62 -17.68 -21.58
N GLY A 259 -13.68 -17.10 -20.82
CA GLY A 259 -12.40 -17.75 -20.51
C GLY A 259 -11.52 -17.95 -21.76
N PRO A 260 -10.55 -18.89 -21.75
CA PRO A 260 -10.34 -19.95 -20.77
C PRO A 260 -9.54 -19.50 -19.52
N TRP A 261 -9.97 -19.96 -18.35
CA TRP A 261 -9.41 -19.56 -17.05
C TRP A 261 -8.18 -20.37 -16.65
N LYS A 262 -7.08 -20.21 -17.39
CA LYS A 262 -5.86 -21.01 -17.21
C LYS A 262 -4.84 -20.33 -16.28
N VAL A 263 -4.15 -21.13 -15.49
CA VAL A 263 -3.02 -20.73 -14.63
C VAL A 263 -1.79 -21.53 -15.08
N ALA A 264 -0.62 -20.91 -15.23
CA ALA A 264 0.59 -21.62 -15.61
C ALA A 264 0.96 -22.72 -14.60
N GLY A 265 1.52 -23.83 -15.11
CA GLY A 265 2.01 -24.92 -14.27
C GLY A 265 3.38 -24.59 -13.65
N GLY A 266 3.62 -25.06 -12.43
CA GLY A 266 4.89 -24.98 -11.72
C GLY A 266 4.74 -24.56 -10.26
N THR A 267 5.83 -24.06 -9.69
CA THR A 267 5.89 -23.58 -8.30
C THR A 267 6.41 -22.15 -8.23
N ILE A 268 5.71 -21.29 -7.51
CA ILE A 268 6.22 -20.02 -6.99
C ILE A 268 6.48 -20.19 -5.50
N THR A 269 7.58 -19.66 -4.98
CA THR A 269 7.82 -19.51 -3.54
C THR A 269 8.32 -18.10 -3.29
N ASP A 270 7.58 -17.34 -2.49
CA ASP A 270 7.60 -15.88 -2.54
C ASP A 270 7.36 -15.26 -1.17
N LYS A 271 8.00 -14.13 -0.91
CA LYS A 271 7.91 -13.35 0.34
C LYS A 271 8.53 -11.97 0.14
N PRO A 272 8.13 -10.96 0.92
CA PRO A 272 8.65 -9.61 0.76
C PRO A 272 10.11 -9.49 1.22
N ARG A 273 10.83 -8.57 0.56
CA ARG A 273 12.15 -8.07 0.95
C ARG A 273 12.08 -7.15 2.17
N TYR A 274 11.09 -6.26 2.20
CA TYR A 274 10.88 -5.28 3.26
C TYR A 274 9.54 -5.46 3.98
N ALA A 275 9.56 -5.26 5.30
CA ALA A 275 8.39 -5.45 6.16
C ALA A 275 7.37 -4.30 6.07
N TYR A 276 7.81 -3.12 5.63
CA TYR A 276 6.94 -1.97 5.36
C TYR A 276 6.89 -1.71 3.85
N ARG A 277 5.68 -1.71 3.29
CA ARG A 277 5.42 -1.44 1.87
C ARG A 277 4.18 -0.57 1.82
N GLY A 278 4.39 0.74 1.93
CA GLY A 278 3.33 1.72 2.10
C GLY A 278 2.89 2.38 0.80
N ALA A 279 1.69 2.96 0.84
CA ALA A 279 1.32 4.08 0.00
C ALA A 279 0.56 5.10 0.87
N MET A 280 0.84 6.38 0.70
CA MET A 280 0.11 7.45 1.37
C MET A 280 -0.95 8.03 0.46
N LEU A 281 -2.12 8.33 1.00
CA LEU A 281 -3.10 9.20 0.36
C LEU A 281 -3.30 10.45 1.22
N ASP A 282 -2.96 11.61 0.65
CA ASP A 282 -3.36 12.92 1.14
C ASP A 282 -4.85 13.12 0.89
N VAL A 283 -5.61 13.23 1.98
CA VAL A 283 -7.03 13.60 1.96
C VAL A 283 -7.28 15.01 2.52
N SER A 284 -6.20 15.72 2.88
CA SER A 284 -6.22 17.06 3.45
C SER A 284 -6.32 18.12 2.38
N ARG A 285 -5.50 18.05 1.32
CA ARG A 285 -5.49 19.06 0.23
C ARG A 285 -6.76 18.98 -0.62
N HIS A 286 -7.22 17.77 -0.95
CA HIS A 286 -8.57 17.50 -1.43
C HIS A 286 -9.20 16.31 -0.67
N PHE A 287 -10.47 16.41 -0.30
CA PHE A 287 -11.13 15.34 0.47
C PHE A 287 -11.68 14.22 -0.41
N PHE A 288 -11.33 12.97 -0.07
CA PHE A 288 -11.82 11.76 -0.74
C PHE A 288 -12.82 11.01 0.14
N SER A 289 -13.95 10.62 -0.44
CA SER A 289 -14.99 9.88 0.26
C SER A 289 -14.55 8.45 0.64
N VAL A 290 -15.23 7.86 1.63
CA VAL A 290 -14.92 6.51 2.14
C VAL A 290 -14.81 5.47 1.02
N ASP A 291 -15.69 5.51 0.01
CA ASP A 291 -15.70 4.52 -1.05
C ASP A 291 -14.61 4.77 -2.12
N GLN A 292 -14.10 5.99 -2.25
CA GLN A 292 -12.91 6.30 -3.06
C GLN A 292 -11.63 5.80 -2.37
N VAL A 293 -11.49 5.99 -1.06
CA VAL A 293 -10.36 5.43 -0.28
C VAL A 293 -10.40 3.90 -0.28
N LYS A 294 -11.60 3.28 -0.22
CA LYS A 294 -11.77 1.83 -0.41
C LYS A 294 -11.34 1.34 -1.79
N ARG A 295 -11.68 2.08 -2.86
CA ARG A 295 -11.21 1.78 -4.22
C ARG A 295 -9.68 1.84 -4.30
N TYR A 296 -9.05 2.83 -3.68
CA TYR A 296 -7.59 2.89 -3.55
C TYR A 296 -7.03 1.69 -2.76
N ILE A 297 -7.62 1.31 -1.62
CA ILE A 297 -7.23 0.11 -0.85
C ILE A 297 -7.25 -1.17 -1.72
N ASP A 298 -8.26 -1.38 -2.57
CA ASP A 298 -8.32 -2.54 -3.46
C ASP A 298 -7.28 -2.49 -4.60
N GLN A 299 -6.90 -1.29 -5.03
CA GLN A 299 -5.79 -1.06 -5.99
C GLN A 299 -4.42 -1.35 -5.34
N LEU A 300 -4.17 -0.85 -4.13
CA LEU A 300 -2.98 -1.15 -3.33
C LEU A 300 -2.82 -2.65 -3.09
N ALA A 301 -3.91 -3.33 -2.71
CA ALA A 301 -3.93 -4.74 -2.39
C ALA A 301 -3.48 -5.65 -3.56
N LEU A 302 -3.79 -5.29 -4.82
CA LEU A 302 -3.37 -6.04 -6.02
C LEU A 302 -1.84 -6.21 -6.12
N TYR A 303 -1.07 -5.29 -5.55
CA TYR A 303 0.39 -5.26 -5.64
C TYR A 303 1.11 -5.62 -4.33
N LYS A 304 0.38 -6.11 -3.31
CA LYS A 304 0.94 -6.56 -2.02
C LYS A 304 1.55 -5.44 -1.15
N ILE A 305 1.09 -4.20 -1.35
CA ILE A 305 1.22 -3.10 -0.38
C ILE A 305 0.54 -3.54 0.92
N ASN A 306 1.19 -3.31 2.08
CA ASN A 306 0.71 -3.74 3.40
C ASN A 306 0.53 -2.59 4.40
N THR A 307 0.77 -1.35 3.97
CA THR A 307 0.44 -0.15 4.76
C THR A 307 -0.33 0.85 3.91
N LEU A 308 -1.43 1.37 4.45
CA LEU A 308 -2.06 2.59 3.98
C LEU A 308 -1.72 3.70 4.98
N HIS A 309 -0.93 4.67 4.53
CA HIS A 309 -0.73 5.91 5.25
C HIS A 309 -1.87 6.87 4.85
N LEU A 310 -2.56 7.46 5.83
CA LEU A 310 -3.60 8.47 5.60
C LEU A 310 -3.13 9.79 6.21
N HIS A 311 -2.86 10.76 5.35
CA HIS A 311 -2.55 12.12 5.76
C HIS A 311 -3.88 12.87 6.00
N LEU A 312 -4.23 13.09 7.29
CA LEU A 312 -5.58 13.48 7.74
C LEU A 312 -5.70 14.94 8.21
N SER A 313 -4.61 15.70 8.31
CA SER A 313 -4.66 17.13 8.62
C SER A 313 -3.55 17.90 7.91
N ASP A 314 -3.92 19.00 7.25
CA ASP A 314 -3.00 19.98 6.69
C ASP A 314 -3.59 21.40 6.81
N ASP A 315 -2.93 22.40 6.22
CA ASP A 315 -3.32 23.80 6.23
C ASP A 315 -4.72 24.06 5.63
N GLN A 316 -5.12 23.29 4.61
CA GLN A 316 -6.41 23.43 3.90
C GLN A 316 -7.52 22.51 4.42
N GLY A 317 -7.23 21.61 5.37
CA GLY A 317 -8.20 20.56 5.70
C GLY A 317 -7.87 19.74 6.94
N TRP A 318 -8.83 19.63 7.85
CA TRP A 318 -8.82 18.66 8.94
C TRP A 318 -9.88 17.57 8.71
N ARG A 319 -9.46 16.29 8.65
CA ARG A 319 -10.25 15.22 8.03
C ARG A 319 -10.72 14.11 8.97
N ILE A 320 -10.53 14.24 10.28
CA ILE A 320 -11.01 13.26 11.29
C ILE A 320 -11.81 13.92 12.42
N ALA A 321 -12.95 13.35 12.78
CA ALA A 321 -13.75 13.82 13.92
C ALA A 321 -13.06 13.49 15.26
N ILE A 322 -12.68 14.53 15.99
CA ILE A 322 -12.21 14.52 17.38
C ILE A 322 -13.34 15.10 18.26
N ASP A 323 -13.75 14.39 19.30
CA ASP A 323 -14.95 14.70 20.09
C ASP A 323 -14.68 15.78 21.15
N SER A 324 -13.45 15.82 21.69
CA SER A 324 -12.92 16.89 22.56
C SER A 324 -12.77 18.23 21.81
N TRP A 325 -12.38 18.18 20.53
CA TRP A 325 -12.12 19.36 19.69
C TRP A 325 -13.03 19.39 18.43
N PRO A 326 -14.37 19.46 18.59
CA PRO A 326 -15.33 19.22 17.51
C PRO A 326 -15.28 20.22 16.35
N ARG A 327 -14.75 21.43 16.54
CA ARG A 327 -14.61 22.43 15.47
C ARG A 327 -13.53 22.04 14.45
N LEU A 328 -12.58 21.17 14.78
CA LEU A 328 -11.55 20.72 13.81
C LEU A 328 -12.21 20.14 12.56
N ALA A 329 -13.08 19.13 12.74
CA ALA A 329 -13.85 18.55 11.65
C ALA A 329 -14.93 19.51 11.10
N ALA A 330 -15.69 20.18 11.99
CA ALA A 330 -16.84 20.98 11.58
C ALA A 330 -16.50 22.34 10.92
N HIS A 331 -15.28 22.84 11.09
CA HIS A 331 -14.78 24.10 10.52
C HIS A 331 -13.49 23.88 9.73
N GLY A 332 -12.42 23.36 10.35
CA GLY A 332 -11.18 22.99 9.65
C GLY A 332 -11.38 21.99 8.52
N GLY A 333 -12.40 21.13 8.61
CA GLY A 333 -12.80 20.21 7.54
C GLY A 333 -13.75 20.78 6.48
N SER A 334 -14.26 22.01 6.61
CA SER A 334 -15.36 22.49 5.75
C SER A 334 -14.95 22.88 4.33
N THR A 335 -13.65 23.09 4.07
CA THR A 335 -13.11 23.44 2.75
C THR A 335 -11.86 22.63 2.40
N GLN A 336 -11.20 22.96 1.29
CA GLN A 336 -10.03 22.28 0.71
C GLN A 336 -9.30 23.21 -0.28
N VAL A 337 -8.25 22.74 -0.96
CA VAL A 337 -7.56 23.48 -2.04
C VAL A 337 -8.55 23.93 -3.13
N GLY A 338 -8.39 25.15 -3.63
CA GLY A 338 -9.33 25.78 -4.58
C GLY A 338 -10.66 26.23 -3.98
N GLY A 339 -10.93 25.88 -2.71
CA GLY A 339 -12.16 26.23 -2.01
C GLY A 339 -13.31 25.26 -2.31
N GLY A 340 -14.54 25.73 -2.08
CA GLY A 340 -15.73 24.88 -2.12
C GLY A 340 -15.82 23.91 -0.92
N PRO A 341 -16.72 22.91 -0.98
CA PRO A 341 -16.89 21.95 0.11
C PRO A 341 -15.69 21.00 0.20
N GLY A 342 -15.12 20.88 1.39
CA GLY A 342 -14.21 19.78 1.75
C GLY A 342 -14.98 18.58 2.32
N GLY A 343 -14.45 18.00 3.38
CA GLY A 343 -15.14 17.01 4.19
C GLY A 343 -14.25 16.45 5.31
N TYR A 344 -14.77 15.45 6.01
CA TYR A 344 -14.05 14.71 7.06
C TYR A 344 -14.69 13.33 7.27
N TYR A 345 -13.95 12.42 7.90
CA TYR A 345 -14.46 11.15 8.39
C TYR A 345 -14.98 11.29 9.82
N THR A 346 -16.23 10.91 10.06
CA THR A 346 -16.67 10.56 11.41
C THR A 346 -15.86 9.37 11.95
N LYS A 347 -15.79 9.23 13.27
CA LYS A 347 -15.15 8.07 13.92
C LYS A 347 -15.71 6.71 13.46
N ALA A 348 -16.95 6.67 12.97
CA ALA A 348 -17.54 5.47 12.37
C ALA A 348 -17.00 5.19 10.95
N GLN A 349 -16.86 6.23 10.12
CA GLN A 349 -16.29 6.11 8.77
C GLN A 349 -14.80 5.75 8.81
N TYR A 350 -14.01 6.34 9.71
CA TYR A 350 -12.60 5.97 9.86
C TYR A 350 -12.44 4.53 10.36
N ARG A 351 -13.24 4.07 11.34
CA ARG A 351 -13.28 2.65 11.74
C ARG A 351 -13.65 1.71 10.59
N GLU A 352 -14.55 2.13 9.68
CA GLU A 352 -14.88 1.37 8.48
C GLU A 352 -13.72 1.31 7.48
N LEU A 353 -12.98 2.40 7.28
CA LEU A 353 -11.75 2.41 6.46
C LEU A 353 -10.67 1.47 7.04
N VAL A 354 -10.39 1.60 8.34
CA VAL A 354 -9.49 0.72 9.09
C VAL A 354 -9.89 -0.75 8.95
N ARG A 355 -11.18 -1.07 9.11
CA ARG A 355 -11.72 -2.44 8.96
C ARG A 355 -11.55 -2.95 7.53
N TYR A 356 -11.74 -2.10 6.53
CA TYR A 356 -11.63 -2.46 5.11
C TYR A 356 -10.17 -2.71 4.70
N ALA A 357 -9.25 -1.83 5.10
CA ALA A 357 -7.80 -2.01 4.95
C ALA A 357 -7.31 -3.30 5.64
N THR A 358 -7.74 -3.52 6.89
CA THR A 358 -7.42 -4.76 7.64
C THR A 358 -7.91 -6.00 6.89
N SER A 359 -9.07 -5.95 6.23
CA SER A 359 -9.58 -7.08 5.41
C SER A 359 -8.86 -7.27 4.07
N ARG A 360 -7.89 -6.41 3.74
CA ARG A 360 -6.92 -6.56 2.64
C ARG A 360 -5.50 -6.79 3.16
N HIS A 361 -5.32 -6.96 4.48
CA HIS A 361 -4.02 -7.04 5.15
C HIS A 361 -3.16 -5.76 5.05
N LEU A 362 -3.79 -4.60 4.88
CA LEU A 362 -3.15 -3.30 5.06
C LEU A 362 -3.32 -2.83 6.51
N GLU A 363 -2.20 -2.50 7.17
CA GLU A 363 -2.20 -1.69 8.39
C GLU A 363 -2.50 -0.23 8.02
N VAL A 364 -3.36 0.45 8.79
CA VAL A 364 -3.57 1.90 8.63
C VAL A 364 -2.64 2.65 9.58
N VAL A 365 -1.87 3.57 9.03
CA VAL A 365 -1.08 4.57 9.76
C VAL A 365 -1.75 5.92 9.50
N PRO A 366 -2.41 6.53 10.48
CA PRO A 366 -2.90 7.89 10.35
C PRO A 366 -1.79 8.88 10.68
N GLU A 367 -1.83 10.02 10.01
CA GLU A 367 -1.05 11.20 10.33
C GLU A 367 -1.93 12.32 10.86
N ILE A 368 -1.43 13.00 11.89
CA ILE A 368 -1.77 14.39 12.17
C ILE A 368 -0.45 15.14 12.17
N ASP A 369 -0.23 15.98 11.17
CA ASP A 369 1.00 16.74 11.03
C ASP A 369 1.10 17.85 12.09
N MET A 370 2.32 18.07 12.58
CA MET A 370 2.64 19.04 13.62
C MET A 370 4.17 19.20 13.81
N PRO A 371 4.68 20.40 14.16
CA PRO A 371 3.94 21.62 14.41
C PRO A 371 3.56 22.42 13.15
N GLY A 372 4.18 22.11 11.99
CA GLY A 372 3.81 22.66 10.67
C GLY A 372 2.44 22.14 10.18
N HIS A 373 2.02 22.56 8.99
CA HIS A 373 0.78 22.12 8.30
C HIS A 373 -0.50 22.14 9.16
N THR A 374 -0.59 23.10 10.09
CA THR A 374 -1.63 23.11 11.13
C THR A 374 -2.71 24.17 10.94
N ASN A 375 -2.74 24.92 9.83
CA ASN A 375 -3.67 26.04 9.65
C ASN A 375 -5.15 25.65 9.78
N ALA A 376 -5.58 24.44 9.40
CA ALA A 376 -6.97 24.00 9.61
C ALA A 376 -7.34 23.83 11.10
N ALA A 377 -6.38 23.46 11.97
CA ALA A 377 -6.57 23.42 13.42
C ALA A 377 -6.51 24.83 14.03
N LEU A 378 -5.54 25.63 13.61
CA LEU A 378 -5.35 27.03 14.03
C LEU A 378 -6.56 27.92 13.71
N ALA A 379 -7.13 27.79 12.50
CA ALA A 379 -8.35 28.48 12.09
C ALA A 379 -9.59 27.97 12.87
N SER A 380 -9.57 26.72 13.34
CA SER A 380 -10.64 26.17 14.16
C SER A 380 -10.61 26.70 15.60
N TYR A 381 -9.44 26.92 16.19
CA TYR A 381 -9.28 27.34 17.60
C TYR A 381 -8.25 28.46 17.75
N ALA A 382 -8.74 29.68 17.98
CA ALA A 382 -7.91 30.88 18.11
C ALA A 382 -6.82 30.74 19.20
N GLU A 383 -7.10 30.05 20.30
CA GLU A 383 -6.21 29.85 21.44
C GLU A 383 -4.91 29.07 21.14
N LEU A 384 -4.91 28.23 20.08
CA LEU A 384 -3.72 27.48 19.63
C LEU A 384 -2.68 28.37 18.92
N ASN A 385 -3.11 29.51 18.38
CA ASN A 385 -2.25 30.50 17.72
C ASN A 385 -1.46 31.29 18.76
N CYS A 386 -0.21 31.68 18.49
CA CYS A 386 0.60 32.38 19.49
C CYS A 386 0.00 33.73 19.93
N ASP A 387 -0.48 34.53 19.00
CA ASP A 387 -1.16 35.81 19.26
C ASP A 387 -2.60 35.66 19.82
N GLY A 388 -3.18 34.45 19.73
CA GLY A 388 -4.55 34.17 20.12
C GLY A 388 -5.61 34.54 19.07
N VAL A 389 -5.22 34.73 17.81
CA VAL A 389 -6.13 35.05 16.69
C VAL A 389 -6.19 33.86 15.73
N ALA A 390 -7.40 33.39 15.41
CA ALA A 390 -7.57 32.35 14.40
C ALA A 390 -7.31 32.91 12.98
N PRO A 391 -6.40 32.32 12.19
CA PRO A 391 -6.27 32.64 10.77
C PRO A 391 -7.52 32.21 9.98
N PRO A 392 -7.72 32.71 8.75
CA PRO A 392 -8.73 32.16 7.85
C PRO A 392 -8.40 30.71 7.47
N LEU A 393 -9.43 29.95 7.10
CA LEU A 393 -9.25 28.67 6.41
C LEU A 393 -8.46 28.90 5.11
N TYR A 394 -7.42 28.10 4.90
CA TYR A 394 -6.55 28.23 3.73
C TYR A 394 -7.06 27.36 2.57
N THR A 395 -6.94 27.87 1.34
CA THR A 395 -7.41 27.17 0.12
C THR A 395 -6.37 27.23 -1.01
N GLY A 396 -5.14 27.65 -0.71
CA GLY A 396 -4.02 27.66 -1.64
C GLY A 396 -3.09 26.47 -1.45
N THR A 397 -1.92 26.53 -2.08
CA THR A 397 -0.92 25.43 -2.12
C THR A 397 0.49 25.92 -1.73
N ALA A 398 0.59 26.97 -0.92
CA ALA A 398 1.84 27.29 -0.21
C ALA A 398 1.93 26.48 1.09
N VAL A 399 3.15 26.33 1.60
CA VAL A 399 3.52 25.40 2.67
C VAL A 399 4.40 26.09 3.72
N GLY A 400 4.54 25.49 4.90
CA GLY A 400 5.45 25.92 5.97
C GLY A 400 5.20 27.29 6.63
N PHE A 401 4.09 27.95 6.30
CA PHE A 401 3.69 29.25 6.88
C PHE A 401 2.95 29.12 8.21
N SER A 402 2.52 27.92 8.59
CA SER A 402 1.79 27.61 9.82
C SER A 402 2.70 27.02 10.90
N SER A 403 2.31 27.20 12.17
CA SER A 403 2.96 26.59 13.32
C SER A 403 2.02 26.57 14.53
N LEU A 404 1.90 25.41 15.20
CA LEU A 404 1.32 25.32 16.54
C LEU A 404 2.20 26.04 17.57
N CYS A 405 1.60 26.80 18.50
CA CYS A 405 2.39 27.60 19.44
C CYS A 405 3.08 26.73 20.52
N ALA A 406 4.31 26.29 20.26
CA ALA A 406 5.09 25.40 21.13
C ALA A 406 5.33 25.92 22.56
N SER A 407 5.24 27.25 22.77
CA SER A 407 5.39 27.90 24.07
C SER A 407 4.11 27.96 24.92
N LYS A 408 2.97 27.42 24.43
CA LYS A 408 1.69 27.36 25.17
C LYS A 408 1.37 25.93 25.61
N GLU A 409 1.02 25.74 26.89
CA GLU A 409 0.63 24.43 27.42
C GLU A 409 -0.62 23.84 26.75
N ILE A 410 -1.61 24.67 26.38
CA ILE A 410 -2.84 24.23 25.69
C ILE A 410 -2.57 23.54 24.34
N THR A 411 -1.45 23.86 23.69
CA THR A 411 -0.98 23.16 22.49
C THR A 411 -0.74 21.67 22.77
N TYR A 412 -0.23 21.33 23.96
CA TYR A 412 0.05 19.95 24.35
C TYR A 412 -1.16 19.25 24.95
N ASP A 413 -2.10 19.98 25.58
CA ASP A 413 -3.43 19.45 25.91
C ASP A 413 -4.19 19.03 24.63
N PHE A 414 -4.14 19.89 23.60
CA PHE A 414 -4.67 19.60 22.26
C PHE A 414 -4.01 18.36 21.62
N VAL A 415 -2.67 18.27 21.61
CA VAL A 415 -1.95 17.11 21.09
C VAL A 415 -2.29 15.84 21.89
N ASP A 416 -2.42 15.91 23.21
CA ASP A 416 -2.80 14.77 24.06
C ASP A 416 -4.19 14.24 23.71
N ASP A 417 -5.18 15.11 23.59
CA ASP A 417 -6.56 14.75 23.22
C ASP A 417 -6.67 14.17 21.81
N VAL A 418 -6.03 14.81 20.82
CA VAL A 418 -6.05 14.35 19.42
C VAL A 418 -5.38 12.98 19.30
N VAL A 419 -4.17 12.82 19.85
CA VAL A 419 -3.41 11.56 19.76
C VAL A 419 -4.10 10.45 20.55
N ARG A 420 -4.69 10.75 21.72
CA ARG A 420 -5.54 9.82 22.49
C ARG A 420 -6.67 9.27 21.62
N GLU A 421 -7.51 10.15 21.07
CA GLU A 421 -8.70 9.73 20.33
C GLU A 421 -8.36 9.04 19.01
N LEU A 422 -7.26 9.43 18.34
CA LEU A 422 -6.78 8.76 17.14
C LEU A 422 -6.16 7.38 17.44
N ALA A 423 -5.46 7.24 18.56
CA ALA A 423 -4.92 5.96 19.02
C ALA A 423 -6.01 4.96 19.43
N GLU A 424 -7.11 5.43 20.04
CA GLU A 424 -8.32 4.64 20.34
C GLU A 424 -9.00 4.09 19.07
N LEU A 425 -8.89 4.80 17.94
CA LEU A 425 -9.50 4.42 16.66
C LEU A 425 -8.61 3.51 15.80
N THR A 426 -7.30 3.49 16.08
CA THR A 426 -6.29 2.89 15.22
C THR A 426 -5.74 1.62 15.87
N PRO A 427 -6.10 0.41 15.40
CA PRO A 427 -5.53 -0.84 15.92
C PRO A 427 -4.09 -1.07 15.46
N GLY A 428 -3.62 -0.30 14.47
CA GLY A 428 -2.23 -0.29 14.01
C GLY A 428 -1.22 0.09 15.10
N ARG A 429 0.04 -0.28 14.84
CA ARG A 429 1.20 -0.10 15.71
C ARG A 429 1.71 1.33 15.73
N TYR A 430 1.48 2.07 14.65
CA TYR A 430 2.07 3.37 14.36
C TYR A 430 1.04 4.50 14.41
N LEU A 431 1.55 5.71 14.63
CA LEU A 431 0.85 6.98 14.43
C LEU A 431 1.90 7.97 13.91
N HIS A 432 1.63 8.61 12.77
CA HIS A 432 2.52 9.60 12.16
C HIS A 432 2.22 10.97 12.76
N ILE A 433 3.26 11.73 13.12
CA ILE A 433 3.15 13.09 13.69
C ILE A 433 3.73 14.15 12.77
N GLY A 434 3.96 13.80 11.50
CA GLY A 434 4.54 14.64 10.46
C GLY A 434 5.85 15.29 10.88
N GLY A 435 5.88 16.62 10.89
CA GLY A 435 6.99 17.43 11.35
C GLY A 435 7.98 17.84 10.24
N ASP A 436 7.60 17.73 8.97
CA ASP A 436 8.27 18.39 7.86
C ASP A 436 7.87 19.89 7.77
N GLU A 437 8.52 20.58 6.83
CA GLU A 437 8.31 21.99 6.38
C GLU A 437 7.95 23.06 7.45
N ALA A 438 8.24 22.82 8.73
CA ALA A 438 7.86 23.67 9.87
C ALA A 438 8.66 24.98 9.97
N HIS A 439 8.90 25.66 8.85
CA HIS A 439 9.76 26.84 8.67
C HIS A 439 9.36 28.04 9.53
N SER A 440 8.09 28.12 9.96
CA SER A 440 7.58 29.14 10.88
C SER A 440 7.80 28.80 12.37
N THR A 441 8.49 27.71 12.66
CA THR A 441 8.86 27.24 14.01
C THR A 441 10.38 27.40 14.19
N SER A 442 10.86 27.89 15.34
CA SER A 442 12.30 27.88 15.60
C SER A 442 12.82 26.45 15.80
N HIS A 443 14.11 26.19 15.57
CA HIS A 443 14.65 24.85 15.78
C HIS A 443 14.59 24.41 17.25
N GLU A 444 14.74 25.34 18.21
CA GLU A 444 14.61 25.08 19.64
C GLU A 444 13.16 24.71 20.01
N ASP A 445 12.18 25.48 19.51
CA ASP A 445 10.75 25.20 19.67
C ASP A 445 10.37 23.86 19.03
N TYR A 446 10.90 23.54 17.84
CA TYR A 446 10.65 22.29 17.13
C TYR A 446 11.18 21.08 17.91
N VAL A 447 12.40 21.16 18.45
CA VAL A 447 13.00 20.09 19.27
C VAL A 447 12.17 19.85 20.53
N GLU A 448 11.80 20.90 21.27
CA GLU A 448 10.97 20.76 22.48
C GLU A 448 9.55 20.26 22.16
N PHE A 449 8.94 20.76 21.09
CA PHE A 449 7.63 20.32 20.63
C PHE A 449 7.64 18.82 20.28
N MET A 450 8.56 18.38 19.41
CA MET A 450 8.66 16.98 19.01
C MET A 450 9.03 16.09 20.20
N ARG A 451 9.88 16.55 21.14
CA ARG A 451 10.18 15.81 22.38
C ARG A 451 8.93 15.57 23.23
N ARG A 452 8.04 16.56 23.36
CA ARG A 452 6.76 16.44 24.10
C ARG A 452 5.75 15.58 23.34
N THR A 453 5.55 15.83 22.05
CA THR A 453 4.62 15.08 21.18
C THR A 453 4.97 13.60 21.10
N GLN A 454 6.24 13.24 20.94
CA GLN A 454 6.68 11.83 20.93
C GLN A 454 6.36 11.10 22.25
N ALA A 455 6.41 11.80 23.39
CA ALA A 455 6.04 11.23 24.69
C ALA A 455 4.52 10.96 24.79
N VAL A 456 3.68 11.81 24.20
CA VAL A 456 2.23 11.60 24.07
C VAL A 456 1.91 10.36 23.23
N VAL A 457 2.55 10.19 22.06
CA VAL A 457 2.38 9.00 21.21
C VAL A 457 2.76 7.71 21.98
N GLY A 458 3.85 7.77 22.76
CA GLY A 458 4.26 6.67 23.65
C GLY A 458 3.29 6.38 24.80
N LYS A 459 2.71 7.42 25.41
CA LYS A 459 1.68 7.31 26.48
C LYS A 459 0.45 6.51 26.01
N TYR A 460 0.07 6.65 24.73
CA TYR A 460 -1.03 5.90 24.12
C TYR A 460 -0.61 4.59 23.43
N GLY A 461 0.60 4.09 23.72
CA GLY A 461 1.07 2.77 23.30
C GLY A 461 1.35 2.64 21.81
N LYS A 462 1.52 3.76 21.09
CA LYS A 462 1.86 3.81 19.67
C LYS A 462 3.36 4.00 19.47
N LYS A 463 3.82 3.63 18.29
CA LYS A 463 5.15 3.99 17.79
C LYS A 463 5.05 5.24 16.93
N VAL A 464 5.91 6.21 17.24
CA VAL A 464 6.10 7.40 16.42
C VAL A 464 6.57 7.01 15.02
N VAL A 465 5.93 7.60 14.02
CA VAL A 465 6.54 7.85 12.73
C VAL A 465 6.50 9.37 12.50
N GLY A 466 7.46 9.91 11.76
CA GLY A 466 7.48 11.32 11.36
C GLY A 466 8.40 11.50 10.16
N TRP A 467 8.28 12.60 9.44
CA TRP A 467 9.18 12.91 8.33
C TRP A 467 10.61 13.12 8.83
N HIS A 468 11.61 13.00 7.96
CA HIS A 468 13.00 12.86 8.39
C HIS A 468 13.58 14.08 9.10
N GLN A 469 12.91 15.23 9.11
CA GLN A 469 13.20 16.38 9.97
C GLN A 469 13.22 15.99 11.46
N LEU A 470 12.40 15.00 11.87
CA LEU A 470 12.42 14.38 13.21
C LEU A 470 13.82 13.85 13.61
N THR A 471 14.68 13.50 12.65
CA THR A 471 16.07 13.07 12.94
C THR A 471 16.94 14.17 13.55
N GLY A 472 16.53 15.44 13.47
CA GLY A 472 17.13 16.58 14.17
C GLY A 472 16.48 16.92 15.51
N ALA A 473 15.51 16.12 15.98
CA ALA A 473 14.73 16.37 17.20
C ALA A 473 14.58 15.10 18.07
N ASP A 474 15.72 14.48 18.40
CA ASP A 474 15.87 13.33 19.30
C ASP A 474 14.78 12.25 19.15
N PRO A 475 14.81 11.45 18.06
CA PRO A 475 13.84 10.36 17.85
C PRO A 475 13.79 9.38 19.03
N VAL A 476 12.61 9.20 19.61
CA VAL A 476 12.42 8.27 20.73
C VAL A 476 12.69 6.82 20.32
N LYS A 477 13.13 6.00 21.28
CA LYS A 477 13.56 4.61 21.01
C LYS A 477 12.48 3.78 20.30
N GLY A 478 12.74 3.46 19.04
CA GLY A 478 11.84 2.66 18.19
C GLY A 478 10.87 3.48 17.35
N ALA A 479 11.05 4.80 17.29
CA ALA A 479 10.49 5.66 16.26
C ALA A 479 11.04 5.28 14.86
N VAL A 480 10.32 5.72 13.84
CA VAL A 480 10.67 5.54 12.43
C VAL A 480 10.67 6.92 11.77
N ALA A 481 11.68 7.22 10.96
CA ALA A 481 11.77 8.44 10.18
C ALA A 481 11.44 8.15 8.71
N GLN A 482 10.60 8.96 8.09
CA GLN A 482 10.25 8.85 6.67
C GLN A 482 11.09 9.83 5.85
N TYR A 483 12.05 9.30 5.10
CA TYR A 483 12.95 10.10 4.26
C TYR A 483 12.28 10.46 2.95
N TRP A 484 12.05 11.76 2.75
CA TRP A 484 11.44 12.32 1.54
C TRP A 484 12.39 13.19 0.69
N GLY A 485 13.63 13.37 1.14
CA GLY A 485 14.66 14.05 0.35
C GLY A 485 14.91 13.40 -1.02
N TYR A 486 15.68 14.07 -1.86
CA TYR A 486 15.87 13.79 -3.28
C TYR A 486 17.37 13.86 -3.66
N ASP A 487 17.73 13.58 -4.92
CA ASP A 487 19.13 13.55 -5.40
C ASP A 487 19.93 14.85 -5.11
N ALA A 488 19.25 15.99 -4.90
CA ALA A 488 19.87 17.28 -4.58
C ALA A 488 19.78 17.69 -3.10
N THR A 489 19.24 16.85 -2.22
CA THR A 489 19.19 17.09 -0.76
C THR A 489 20.61 17.20 -0.17
N GLY A 490 20.79 18.18 0.73
CA GLY A 490 22.11 18.55 1.24
C GLY A 490 22.83 17.41 1.99
N ALA A 491 24.14 17.31 1.82
CA ALA A 491 24.96 16.28 2.46
C ALA A 491 24.86 16.29 4.01
N ALA A 492 24.68 17.46 4.61
CA ALA A 492 24.48 17.59 6.07
C ALA A 492 23.16 16.95 6.54
N GLU A 493 22.08 17.15 5.80
CA GLU A 493 20.75 16.58 6.08
C GLU A 493 20.75 15.06 5.89
N ARG A 494 21.36 14.58 4.80
CA ARG A 494 21.57 13.13 4.56
C ARG A 494 22.43 12.50 5.67
N ALA A 495 23.44 13.21 6.18
CA ALA A 495 24.27 12.76 7.30
C ALA A 495 23.54 12.77 8.66
N GLN A 496 22.67 13.75 8.93
CA GLN A 496 21.81 13.78 10.12
C GLN A 496 20.89 12.55 10.17
N VAL A 497 20.26 12.23 9.04
CA VAL A 497 19.42 11.03 8.90
C VAL A 497 20.23 9.77 9.12
N ALA A 498 21.45 9.70 8.58
CA ALA A 498 22.35 8.56 8.80
C ALA A 498 22.78 8.41 10.27
N GLU A 499 23.06 9.50 10.99
CA GLU A 499 23.41 9.49 12.41
C GLU A 499 22.26 8.94 13.27
N ALA A 500 21.02 9.37 13.00
CA ALA A 500 19.84 8.83 13.70
C ALA A 500 19.69 7.31 13.54
N THR A 501 20.12 6.72 12.41
CA THR A 501 20.11 5.24 12.26
C THR A 501 21.10 4.52 13.18
N LYS A 502 22.19 5.19 13.61
CA LYS A 502 23.16 4.65 14.58
C LYS A 502 22.57 4.63 15.99
N GLY A 503 21.70 5.59 16.32
CA GLY A 503 20.82 5.57 17.50
C GLY A 503 19.75 4.47 17.46
N GLY A 504 19.55 3.81 16.31
CA GLY A 504 18.64 2.69 16.12
C GLY A 504 17.31 3.05 15.45
N THR A 505 17.09 4.32 15.10
CA THR A 505 15.95 4.79 14.30
C THR A 505 15.89 4.04 12.98
N LYS A 506 14.70 3.64 12.55
CA LYS A 506 14.49 2.98 11.26
C LYS A 506 14.00 3.96 10.21
N LEU A 507 14.32 3.70 8.95
CA LEU A 507 13.93 4.54 7.83
C LEU A 507 12.84 3.88 6.99
N ILE A 508 11.77 4.61 6.72
CA ILE A 508 10.96 4.41 5.51
C ILE A 508 11.57 5.31 4.44
N LEU A 509 11.84 4.78 3.25
CA LEU A 509 12.34 5.58 2.14
C LEU A 509 11.20 5.90 1.18
N SER A 510 10.88 7.18 1.05
CA SER A 510 9.92 7.73 0.08
C SER A 510 10.51 8.94 -0.66
N PRO A 511 11.66 8.84 -1.36
CA PRO A 511 12.30 10.01 -1.97
C PRO A 511 11.40 10.72 -2.97
N ALA A 512 11.27 12.05 -2.86
CA ALA A 512 10.32 12.82 -3.66
C ALA A 512 10.61 12.76 -5.18
N ASP A 513 11.88 12.65 -5.56
CA ASP A 513 12.27 12.51 -6.97
C ASP A 513 12.23 11.06 -7.49
N ARG A 514 11.67 10.12 -6.71
CA ARG A 514 11.50 8.70 -7.06
C ARG A 514 10.06 8.21 -6.92
N VAL A 515 9.42 8.45 -5.79
CA VAL A 515 8.18 7.73 -5.42
C VAL A 515 7.07 8.61 -4.84
N TYR A 516 7.24 9.93 -4.83
CA TYR A 516 6.11 10.85 -4.77
C TYR A 516 5.31 10.73 -6.08
N LEU A 517 4.12 10.16 -5.97
CA LEU A 517 3.22 9.87 -7.07
C LEU A 517 2.50 11.11 -7.59
N ASP A 518 2.55 12.25 -6.90
CA ASP A 518 2.07 13.54 -7.39
C ASP A 518 3.10 14.25 -8.31
N MET A 519 4.37 13.83 -8.34
CA MET A 519 5.33 14.39 -9.29
C MET A 519 4.92 14.09 -10.73
N LYS A 520 5.06 15.07 -11.62
CA LYS A 520 4.80 14.93 -13.06
C LYS A 520 5.74 13.92 -13.70
N TYR A 521 5.22 13.12 -14.63
CA TYR A 521 6.00 12.19 -15.45
C TYR A 521 6.91 12.94 -16.43
N ASP A 522 6.34 13.95 -17.10
CA ASP A 522 7.00 14.81 -18.06
C ASP A 522 6.47 16.25 -17.99
N ARG A 523 7.02 17.15 -18.82
CA ARG A 523 6.59 18.56 -18.89
C ARG A 523 5.16 18.77 -19.40
N ASN A 524 4.52 17.76 -19.98
CA ASN A 524 3.20 17.86 -20.62
C ASN A 524 2.08 17.27 -19.74
N THR A 525 2.46 16.51 -18.70
CA THR A 525 1.57 15.98 -17.65
C THR A 525 0.78 17.13 -17.03
N GLN A 526 -0.55 17.08 -17.08
CA GLN A 526 -1.40 18.21 -16.68
C GLN A 526 -1.51 18.34 -15.17
N LEU A 527 -1.86 17.23 -14.50
CA LEU A 527 -1.90 17.09 -13.04
C LEU A 527 -0.51 17.08 -12.43
N GLY A 528 -0.43 17.10 -11.10
CA GLY A 528 0.81 16.93 -10.35
C GLY A 528 1.71 18.15 -10.23
N GLN A 529 2.81 17.97 -9.50
CA GLN A 529 3.83 18.98 -9.20
C GLN A 529 5.16 18.68 -9.91
N SER A 530 6.15 19.58 -9.81
CA SER A 530 7.48 19.35 -10.40
C SER A 530 8.62 19.97 -9.59
N TRP A 531 8.44 20.20 -8.29
CA TRP A 531 9.47 20.82 -7.44
C TRP A 531 10.66 19.87 -7.21
N ALA A 532 10.42 18.55 -7.11
CA ALA A 532 11.46 17.52 -7.08
C ALA A 532 11.95 17.11 -8.49
N GLY A 533 11.58 17.86 -9.54
CA GLY A 533 11.86 17.54 -10.93
C GLY A 533 10.74 16.75 -11.62
N LEU A 534 11.11 15.85 -12.53
CA LEU A 534 10.19 15.01 -13.30
C LEU A 534 10.50 13.54 -13.04
N VAL A 535 9.49 12.75 -12.71
CA VAL A 535 9.63 11.40 -12.16
C VAL A 535 8.95 10.38 -13.06
N GLU A 536 9.59 10.08 -14.19
CA GLU A 536 9.11 9.05 -15.12
C GLU A 536 9.19 7.64 -14.50
N VAL A 537 8.42 6.68 -15.05
CA VAL A 537 8.30 5.29 -14.58
C VAL A 537 9.66 4.61 -14.37
N ASN A 538 10.63 4.84 -15.26
CA ASN A 538 11.97 4.25 -15.11
C ASN A 538 12.75 4.89 -13.94
N ARG A 539 12.70 6.22 -13.75
CA ARG A 539 13.32 6.89 -12.59
C ARG A 539 12.70 6.44 -11.27
N SER A 540 11.39 6.19 -11.29
CA SER A 540 10.63 5.71 -10.13
C SER A 540 10.97 4.26 -9.74
N TYR A 541 11.28 3.42 -10.72
CA TYR A 541 11.66 2.02 -10.50
C TYR A 541 13.17 1.81 -10.26
N ASP A 542 14.05 2.48 -11.00
CA ASP A 542 15.47 2.10 -11.13
C ASP A 542 16.37 2.69 -10.03
N TRP A 543 16.21 2.14 -8.83
CA TRP A 543 17.03 2.39 -7.64
C TRP A 543 16.96 1.21 -6.66
N ASP A 544 17.88 1.15 -5.69
CA ASP A 544 17.85 0.18 -4.58
C ASP A 544 17.76 0.92 -3.22
N PRO A 545 16.69 0.73 -2.43
CA PRO A 545 16.57 1.27 -1.07
C PRO A 545 17.75 0.91 -0.16
N ALA A 546 18.40 -0.24 -0.36
CA ALA A 546 19.58 -0.63 0.42
C ALA A 546 20.85 0.18 0.12
N ALA A 547 20.92 0.85 -1.04
CA ALA A 547 22.07 1.63 -1.50
C ALA A 547 21.85 3.15 -1.45
N TYR A 548 20.59 3.60 -1.48
CA TYR A 548 20.20 4.99 -1.73
C TYR A 548 20.75 6.05 -0.73
N LEU A 549 21.05 5.66 0.51
CA LEU A 549 21.73 6.51 1.52
C LEU A 549 23.03 5.85 2.06
N ALA A 550 23.59 4.87 1.35
CA ALA A 550 24.78 4.14 1.81
C ALA A 550 26.05 5.02 1.77
N ASP A 551 26.10 6.00 0.87
CA ASP A 551 27.12 7.06 0.80
C ASP A 551 27.09 8.01 2.01
N ALA A 552 25.89 8.30 2.54
CA ALA A 552 25.70 9.02 3.79
C ALA A 552 25.99 8.16 5.04
N GLY A 553 26.17 6.85 4.88
CA GLY A 553 26.48 5.90 5.95
C GLY A 553 25.29 5.14 6.52
N VAL A 554 24.11 5.18 5.88
CA VAL A 554 22.96 4.34 6.26
C VAL A 554 23.25 2.88 5.94
N ALA A 555 23.23 2.02 6.97
CA ALA A 555 23.34 0.58 6.77
C ALA A 555 22.03 -0.02 6.21
N PRO A 556 22.06 -1.00 5.28
CA PRO A 556 20.85 -1.60 4.71
C PRO A 556 19.82 -2.12 5.73
N GLY A 557 20.28 -2.59 6.90
CA GLY A 557 19.42 -3.06 8.00
C GLY A 557 18.73 -1.95 8.81
N ALA A 558 18.96 -0.66 8.49
CA ALA A 558 18.20 0.47 9.02
C ALA A 558 16.93 0.76 8.21
N VAL A 559 16.89 0.36 6.93
CA VAL A 559 15.73 0.54 6.06
C VAL A 559 14.65 -0.49 6.43
N LEU A 560 13.51 0.01 6.92
CA LEU A 560 12.31 -0.77 7.23
C LEU A 560 11.55 -1.16 5.95
N GLY A 561 11.61 -0.27 4.95
CA GLY A 561 11.02 -0.46 3.63
C GLY A 561 10.82 0.86 2.88
N VAL A 562 9.80 0.88 2.03
CA VAL A 562 9.48 2.02 1.16
C VAL A 562 8.02 2.43 1.24
N GLU A 563 7.74 3.67 0.87
CA GLU A 563 6.39 4.18 0.67
C GLU A 563 6.28 4.96 -0.65
N ALA A 564 5.09 4.95 -1.25
CA ALA A 564 4.73 5.79 -2.38
C ALA A 564 3.68 6.85 -1.96
N PRO A 565 4.08 8.08 -1.59
CA PRO A 565 3.11 9.12 -1.24
C PRO A 565 2.38 9.70 -2.44
N LEU A 566 1.08 9.96 -2.28
CA LEU A 566 0.26 10.67 -3.28
C LEU A 566 -0.36 11.90 -2.61
N TRP A 567 0.31 13.04 -2.79
CA TRP A 567 -0.19 14.36 -2.40
C TRP A 567 -1.27 14.85 -3.37
N THR A 568 -2.22 15.67 -2.91
CA THR A 568 -3.46 15.93 -3.66
C THR A 568 -3.75 17.41 -3.92
N GLU A 569 -2.76 18.32 -3.90
CA GLU A 569 -2.89 19.74 -4.28
C GLU A 569 -3.56 19.94 -5.66
N THR A 570 -3.37 18.99 -6.57
CA THR A 570 -3.92 19.02 -7.95
C THR A 570 -4.92 17.92 -8.24
N LEU A 571 -5.18 17.00 -7.29
CA LEU A 571 -5.92 15.77 -7.51
C LEU A 571 -7.24 15.81 -6.75
N SER A 572 -8.37 15.77 -7.46
CA SER A 572 -9.70 15.99 -6.87
C SER A 572 -10.73 14.89 -7.20
N THR A 573 -10.33 13.88 -7.96
CA THR A 573 -11.16 12.75 -8.38
C THR A 573 -10.39 11.43 -8.25
N SER A 574 -11.08 10.30 -8.29
CA SER A 574 -10.40 8.99 -8.33
C SER A 574 -9.62 8.79 -9.63
N ASP A 575 -10.08 9.37 -10.74
CA ASP A 575 -9.40 9.31 -12.03
C ASP A 575 -8.06 10.07 -11.96
N HIS A 576 -8.01 11.22 -11.27
CA HIS A 576 -6.76 11.96 -11.00
C HIS A 576 -5.78 11.18 -10.10
N ILE A 577 -6.31 10.47 -9.07
CA ILE A 577 -5.50 9.55 -8.24
C ILE A 577 -4.88 8.46 -9.12
N GLU A 578 -5.64 7.94 -10.08
CA GLU A 578 -5.25 6.79 -10.89
C GLU A 578 -4.26 7.16 -12.01
N GLU A 579 -4.47 8.28 -12.73
CA GLU A 579 -3.51 8.83 -13.71
C GLU A 579 -2.11 9.03 -13.08
N MET A 580 -2.06 9.49 -11.83
CA MET A 580 -0.82 9.87 -11.15
C MET A 580 -0.17 8.71 -10.36
N ALA A 581 -0.97 7.80 -9.79
CA ALA A 581 -0.46 6.60 -9.13
C ALA A 581 -0.01 5.52 -10.14
N PHE A 582 -0.75 5.33 -11.23
CA PHE A 582 -0.46 4.31 -12.24
C PHE A 582 0.22 4.89 -13.48
N PRO A 583 1.41 4.38 -13.85
CA PRO A 583 1.84 3.00 -13.60
C PRO A 583 3.04 2.88 -12.63
N ARG A 584 3.30 3.88 -11.78
CA ARG A 584 4.45 3.92 -10.85
C ARG A 584 4.26 3.07 -9.59
N LEU A 585 3.08 3.10 -8.99
CA LEU A 585 2.74 2.38 -7.76
C LEU A 585 3.10 0.86 -7.79
N PRO A 586 2.82 0.10 -8.87
CA PRO A 586 3.28 -1.29 -9.01
C PRO A 586 4.80 -1.47 -8.92
N GLY A 587 5.57 -0.46 -9.34
CA GLY A 587 7.04 -0.44 -9.27
C GLY A 587 7.54 -0.22 -7.86
N VAL A 588 6.92 0.68 -7.09
CA VAL A 588 7.26 0.88 -5.66
C VAL A 588 6.88 -0.33 -4.82
N ALA A 589 5.75 -0.96 -5.12
CA ALA A 589 5.38 -2.24 -4.55
C ALA A 589 6.42 -3.34 -4.87
N GLU A 590 6.97 -3.36 -6.09
CA GLU A 590 8.05 -4.29 -6.46
C GLU A 590 9.39 -3.97 -5.77
N ILE A 591 9.73 -2.70 -5.59
CA ILE A 591 10.89 -2.26 -4.79
C ILE A 591 10.78 -2.78 -3.34
N GLY A 592 9.59 -2.68 -2.74
CA GLY A 592 9.33 -3.15 -1.37
C GLY A 592 9.26 -4.68 -1.23
N TRP A 593 8.74 -5.38 -2.25
CA TRP A 593 8.50 -6.82 -2.19
C TRP A 593 9.65 -7.67 -2.73
N SER A 594 10.18 -7.37 -3.91
CA SER A 594 11.04 -8.31 -4.63
C SER A 594 12.50 -8.27 -4.15
N PRO A 595 13.22 -9.41 -4.14
CA PRO A 595 14.66 -9.39 -3.89
C PRO A 595 15.37 -8.63 -5.02
N GLN A 596 16.44 -7.89 -4.69
CA GLN A 596 17.16 -7.06 -5.68
C GLN A 596 17.63 -7.86 -6.91
N SER A 597 17.99 -9.13 -6.73
CA SER A 597 18.41 -10.04 -7.81
C SER A 597 17.28 -10.46 -8.79
N ALA A 598 16.03 -10.07 -8.53
CA ALA A 598 14.89 -10.27 -9.41
C ALA A 598 14.35 -8.94 -9.99
N ARG A 599 15.03 -7.83 -9.72
CA ARG A 599 14.68 -6.48 -10.17
C ARG A 599 15.64 -6.02 -11.25
N ASP A 600 15.09 -5.63 -12.39
CA ASP A 600 15.78 -5.12 -13.56
C ASP A 600 14.75 -4.33 -14.40
N TRP A 601 15.12 -3.13 -14.85
CA TRP A 601 14.22 -2.27 -15.61
C TRP A 601 13.81 -2.87 -16.95
N ASP A 602 14.76 -3.48 -17.68
CA ASP A 602 14.53 -3.91 -19.06
C ASP A 602 13.58 -5.11 -19.16
N THR A 603 13.49 -5.95 -18.13
CA THR A 603 12.47 -7.01 -17.97
C THR A 603 11.23 -6.52 -17.24
N TYR A 604 11.34 -5.64 -16.24
CA TYR A 604 10.19 -5.10 -15.50
C TYR A 604 9.20 -4.38 -16.41
N LYS A 605 9.67 -3.54 -17.34
CA LYS A 605 8.79 -2.75 -18.22
C LYS A 605 7.83 -3.61 -19.05
N TYR A 606 8.19 -4.84 -19.41
CA TYR A 606 7.28 -5.78 -20.08
C TYR A 606 6.26 -6.41 -19.12
N ARG A 607 6.66 -6.76 -17.89
CA ARG A 607 5.74 -7.26 -16.85
C ARG A 607 4.75 -6.17 -16.39
N LEU A 608 5.16 -4.90 -16.44
CA LEU A 608 4.31 -3.73 -16.25
C LEU A 608 3.37 -3.48 -17.43
N ALA A 609 3.88 -3.51 -18.67
CA ALA A 609 3.06 -3.37 -19.88
C ALA A 609 1.93 -4.43 -19.93
N ALA A 610 2.23 -5.66 -19.50
CA ALA A 610 1.25 -6.75 -19.37
C ALA A 610 0.19 -6.52 -18.26
N GLN A 611 0.28 -5.47 -17.44
CA GLN A 611 -0.80 -5.02 -16.55
C GLN A 611 -1.76 -4.05 -17.23
N GLY A 612 -1.41 -3.38 -18.33
CA GLY A 612 -2.28 -2.41 -19.01
C GLY A 612 -3.69 -2.95 -19.31
N PRO A 613 -3.82 -4.10 -20.00
CA PRO A 613 -5.12 -4.74 -20.23
C PRO A 613 -5.87 -5.16 -18.95
N ARG A 614 -5.19 -5.27 -17.80
CA ARG A 614 -5.80 -5.53 -16.49
C ARG A 614 -6.30 -4.25 -15.83
N LEU A 615 -5.57 -3.15 -15.94
CA LEU A 615 -6.02 -1.82 -15.51
C LEU A 615 -7.28 -1.43 -16.31
N THR A 616 -7.25 -1.56 -17.64
CA THR A 616 -8.43 -1.41 -18.51
C THR A 616 -9.56 -2.42 -18.19
N ALA A 617 -9.25 -3.59 -17.62
CA ALA A 617 -10.27 -4.55 -17.17
C ALA A 617 -10.96 -4.14 -15.87
N LEU A 618 -10.19 -3.62 -14.90
CA LEU A 618 -10.64 -3.05 -13.63
C LEU A 618 -11.29 -1.67 -13.78
N GLY A 619 -11.13 -1.03 -14.94
CA GLY A 619 -11.53 0.35 -15.15
C GLY A 619 -10.69 1.32 -14.32
N ILE A 620 -9.37 1.09 -14.27
CA ILE A 620 -8.37 1.96 -13.66
C ILE A 620 -7.70 2.77 -14.77
N ASP A 621 -7.67 4.09 -14.65
CA ASP A 621 -6.91 4.93 -15.59
C ASP A 621 -5.41 4.93 -15.26
N TYR A 622 -4.55 5.21 -16.24
CA TYR A 622 -3.10 5.21 -16.04
C TYR A 622 -2.35 5.98 -17.12
N TYR A 623 -1.28 6.67 -16.73
CA TYR A 623 -0.37 7.31 -17.67
C TYR A 623 0.31 6.28 -18.57
N ARG A 624 0.06 6.36 -19.88
CA ARG A 624 0.66 5.50 -20.91
C ARG A 624 2.07 5.97 -21.26
N SER A 625 3.00 5.82 -20.31
CA SER A 625 4.41 6.19 -20.47
C SER A 625 5.02 5.65 -21.76
N PRO A 626 5.75 6.47 -22.54
CA PRO A 626 6.38 6.05 -23.80
C PRO A 626 7.62 5.16 -23.62
N VAL A 627 8.16 5.01 -22.39
CA VAL A 627 9.27 4.06 -22.13
C VAL A 627 8.78 2.66 -21.72
N VAL A 628 7.46 2.48 -21.55
CA VAL A 628 6.81 1.20 -21.28
C VAL A 628 6.20 0.66 -22.58
N PRO A 629 6.54 -0.56 -23.02
CA PRO A 629 6.10 -1.12 -24.30
C PRO A 629 4.68 -1.70 -24.19
N TRP A 630 3.68 -0.83 -24.04
CA TRP A 630 2.27 -1.20 -23.92
C TRP A 630 1.78 -2.05 -25.11
N PRO A 631 0.94 -3.07 -24.89
CA PRO A 631 0.27 -3.76 -25.98
C PRO A 631 -0.69 -2.84 -26.72
N ALA A 632 -0.88 -3.06 -28.02
CA ALA A 632 -1.98 -2.47 -28.77
C ALA A 632 -3.33 -3.04 -28.28
N GLU A 633 -4.38 -2.22 -28.39
CA GLU A 633 -5.76 -2.55 -27.97
C GLU A 633 -6.63 -3.13 -29.08
#